data_AF-C5L8Y5-F1
#
_entry.id   AF-C5L8Y5-F1
#
_cell.length_a   1.000
_cell.length_b   1.000
_cell.length_c   1.000
_cell.angle_alpha   90.00
_cell.angle_beta   90.00
_cell.angle_gamma   90.00
#
_symmetry.space_group_name_H-M   'P 1'
#
loop_
_entity.id
_entity.type
_entity.pdbx_description
1 polymer ?
#
loop_
_entity_poly.entity_id
_entity_poly.type
_entity_poly.pdbx_seq_one_letter_code
_entity_poly.pdbx_strand_id
1 'polypeptide(L)'
;MPAPISPGGIGIAAACLSINVVISLYMKLDIHWRVVVGAIRCVCQLLILGLLFATVFSSDQVWPVILMTVFMLSVASFEAYQRPKHTYPGFMRTIGLAMTVSCFPMALIMTNFVLSLGSMWWHPRYYLPMLGMMTNNGLSAISLAADRLLTQLVDKRAAIEAELLTSSHPRQVILPIHREAVRVGMMPTLNTLAVVGLVAIPGMMAGQLLGGADPLTAAKYQIVVTIMIASTSSLASFVVTRLMLKDLVNKDGTLRFDDLHFRGSSGADFVTKVVCLSVAKLGEVLKLVFCCGCVRKARRDDAPSRTPEHTKGLLAQA
;
A
#
# COMPACT_ATOMS: atom_id res chain seq x y z
N MET A 1 -22.06 -12.41 15.66
CA MET A 1 -22.35 -11.18 14.88
C MET A 1 -21.64 -10.03 15.57
N PRO A 2 -20.90 -9.16 14.86
CA PRO A 2 -20.26 -7.99 15.47
C PRO A 2 -21.33 -7.03 16.01
N ALA A 3 -21.03 -6.37 17.13
CA ALA A 3 -21.94 -5.39 17.73
C ALA A 3 -22.20 -4.24 16.73
N PRO A 4 -23.46 -3.82 16.51
CA PRO A 4 -23.78 -2.78 15.56
C PRO A 4 -23.20 -1.44 16.03
N ILE A 5 -22.38 -0.81 15.19
CA ILE A 5 -21.82 0.51 15.45
C ILE A 5 -22.85 1.55 14.99
N SER A 6 -23.40 2.32 15.94
CA SER A 6 -24.31 3.42 15.61
C SER A 6 -23.54 4.62 15.04
N PRO A 7 -24.16 5.46 14.18
CA PRO A 7 -23.54 6.70 13.73
C PRO A 7 -23.10 7.62 14.89
N GLY A 8 -23.85 7.61 16.01
CA GLY A 8 -23.48 8.32 17.23
C GLY A 8 -22.18 7.82 17.85
N GLY A 9 -21.92 6.50 17.82
CA GLY A 9 -20.65 5.93 18.27
C GLY A 9 -19.45 6.39 17.44
N ILE A 10 -19.62 6.51 16.12
CA ILE A 10 -18.60 7.08 15.23
C ILE A 10 -18.34 8.55 15.59
N GLY A 11 -19.40 9.32 15.88
CA GLY A 11 -19.31 10.71 16.32
C GLY A 11 -18.52 10.87 17.63
N ILE A 12 -18.76 10.01 18.61
CA ILE A 12 -18.02 10.01 19.88
C ILE A 12 -16.54 9.67 19.64
N ALA A 13 -16.24 8.65 18.83
CA ALA A 13 -14.86 8.30 18.50
C ALA A 13 -14.14 9.43 17.75
N ALA A 14 -14.84 10.11 16.82
CA ALA A 14 -14.32 11.28 16.13
C ALA A 14 -14.10 12.47 17.08
N ALA A 15 -14.96 12.65 18.09
CA ALA A 15 -14.79 13.68 19.11
C ALA A 15 -13.50 13.49 19.91
N CYS A 16 -13.04 12.25 20.15
CA CYS A 16 -11.74 12.00 20.79
C CYS A 16 -10.55 12.55 20.00
N LEU A 17 -10.66 12.74 18.67
CA LEU A 17 -9.61 13.39 17.88
C LEU A 17 -9.40 14.86 18.25
N SER A 18 -10.40 15.51 18.89
CA SER A 18 -10.26 16.89 19.37
C SER A 18 -9.11 17.05 20.36
N ILE A 19 -8.74 16.00 21.10
CA ILE A 19 -7.58 16.01 22.00
C ILE A 19 -6.29 16.34 21.21
N ASN A 20 -6.10 15.76 20.03
CA ASN A 20 -4.94 16.04 19.18
C ASN A 20 -4.95 17.49 18.67
N VAL A 21 -6.15 18.03 18.38
CA VAL A 21 -6.31 19.43 17.98
C VAL A 21 -5.94 20.37 19.13
N VAL A 22 -6.42 20.08 20.35
CA VAL A 22 -6.10 20.86 21.55
C VAL A 22 -4.61 20.84 21.83
N ILE A 23 -3.96 19.67 21.79
CA ILE A 23 -2.50 19.55 21.97
C ILE A 23 -1.76 20.32 20.87
N SER A 24 -2.19 20.20 19.61
CA SER A 24 -1.57 20.94 18.51
C SER A 24 -1.69 22.45 18.66
N LEU A 25 -2.81 22.96 19.20
CA LEU A 25 -2.99 24.40 19.45
C LEU A 25 -2.14 24.86 20.64
N TYR A 26 -2.11 24.06 21.70
CA TYR A 26 -1.31 24.32 22.90
C TYR A 26 0.20 24.37 22.59
N MET A 27 0.69 23.42 21.80
CA MET A 27 2.10 23.33 21.42
C MET A 27 2.47 24.11 20.14
N LYS A 28 1.52 24.84 19.53
CA LYS A 28 1.69 25.58 18.26
C LYS A 28 2.32 24.71 17.15
N LEU A 29 1.83 23.48 17.03
CA LEU A 29 2.42 22.46 16.16
C LEU A 29 1.97 22.59 14.68
N ASP A 30 1.06 23.52 14.37
CA ASP A 30 0.50 23.79 13.03
C ASP A 30 -0.05 22.56 12.27
N ILE A 31 -0.41 21.50 13.00
CA ILE A 31 -0.98 20.27 12.41
C ILE A 31 -2.50 20.15 12.54
N HIS A 32 -3.16 21.01 13.33
CA HIS A 32 -4.60 20.88 13.63
C HIS A 32 -5.48 20.70 12.38
N TRP A 33 -5.27 21.52 11.34
CA TRP A 33 -6.04 21.39 10.09
C TRP A 33 -5.69 20.10 9.32
N ARG A 34 -4.43 19.65 9.39
CA ARG A 34 -4.00 18.37 8.79
C ARG A 34 -4.66 17.18 9.49
N VAL A 35 -4.86 17.25 10.81
CA VAL A 35 -5.56 16.21 11.59
C VAL A 35 -7.03 16.15 11.20
N VAL A 36 -7.71 17.31 11.15
CA VAL A 36 -9.15 17.38 10.80
C VAL A 36 -9.40 16.91 9.36
N VAL A 37 -8.66 17.44 8.39
CA VAL A 37 -8.77 17.02 6.98
C VAL A 37 -8.42 15.53 6.84
N GLY A 38 -7.41 15.05 7.57
CA GLY A 38 -7.04 13.64 7.60
C GLY A 38 -8.15 12.74 8.14
N ALA A 39 -8.85 13.16 9.19
CA ALA A 39 -9.97 12.42 9.78
C ALA A 39 -11.15 12.30 8.83
N ILE A 40 -11.56 13.42 8.21
CA ILE A 40 -12.64 13.44 7.21
C ILE A 40 -12.26 12.53 6.02
N ARG A 41 -11.02 12.65 5.52
CA ARG A 41 -10.51 11.80 4.45
C ARG A 41 -10.56 10.32 4.83
N CYS A 42 -10.18 9.95 6.06
CA CYS A 42 -10.21 8.58 6.56
C CYS A 42 -11.63 8.00 6.48
N VAL A 43 -12.63 8.71 7.02
CA VAL A 43 -14.03 8.28 7.01
C VAL A 43 -14.52 8.08 5.57
N CYS A 44 -14.34 9.09 4.72
CA CYS A 44 -14.78 9.02 3.33
C CYS A 44 -14.12 7.86 2.58
N GLN A 45 -12.81 7.67 2.73
CA GLN A 45 -12.07 6.62 2.03
C GLN A 45 -12.47 5.22 2.49
N LEU A 46 -12.69 5.00 3.78
CA LEU A 46 -13.11 3.69 4.30
C LEU A 46 -14.52 3.32 3.82
N LEU A 47 -15.45 4.29 3.79
CA LEU A 47 -16.81 4.06 3.26
C LEU A 47 -16.78 3.72 1.77
N ILE A 48 -16.03 4.50 0.98
CA ILE A 48 -15.85 4.25 -0.45
C ILE A 48 -15.19 2.90 -0.70
N LEU A 49 -14.14 2.56 0.06
CA LEU A 49 -13.44 1.29 -0.09
C LEU A 49 -14.35 0.10 0.24
N GLY A 50 -15.21 0.22 1.25
CA GLY A 50 -16.21 -0.80 1.58
C GLY A 50 -17.19 -1.06 0.42
N LEU A 51 -17.70 0.01 -0.20
CA LEU A 51 -18.56 -0.09 -1.38
C LEU A 51 -17.83 -0.72 -2.57
N LEU A 52 -16.58 -0.31 -2.82
CA LEU A 52 -15.76 -0.88 -3.89
C LEU A 52 -15.52 -2.36 -3.68
N PHE A 53 -15.12 -2.78 -2.47
CA PHE A 53 -14.91 -4.19 -2.17
C PHE A 53 -16.19 -5.00 -2.34
N ALA A 54 -17.36 -4.49 -1.95
CA ALA A 54 -18.62 -5.18 -2.20
C ALA A 54 -18.83 -5.45 -3.71
N THR A 55 -18.56 -4.47 -4.57
CA THR A 55 -18.68 -4.64 -6.03
C THR A 55 -17.64 -5.61 -6.60
N VAL A 56 -16.37 -5.46 -6.23
CA VAL A 56 -15.27 -6.30 -6.73
C VAL A 56 -15.42 -7.74 -6.25
N PHE A 57 -15.85 -7.96 -5.00
CA PHE A 57 -16.02 -9.30 -4.44
C PHE A 57 -17.23 -10.04 -5.01
N SER A 58 -18.20 -9.31 -5.58
CA SER A 58 -19.32 -9.89 -6.31
C SER A 58 -18.97 -10.19 -7.77
N SER A 59 -17.84 -9.69 -8.26
CA SER A 59 -17.37 -9.93 -9.63
C SER A 59 -16.49 -11.18 -9.68
N ASP A 60 -16.91 -12.20 -10.42
CA ASP A 60 -16.09 -13.38 -10.73
C ASP A 60 -15.09 -13.11 -11.88
N GLN A 61 -14.53 -11.90 -11.93
CA GLN A 61 -13.64 -11.46 -13.01
C GLN A 61 -12.29 -10.99 -12.45
N VAL A 62 -11.22 -11.29 -13.17
CA VAL A 62 -9.85 -10.89 -12.81
C VAL A 62 -9.63 -9.38 -12.98
N TRP A 63 -10.31 -8.78 -13.97
CA TRP A 63 -10.04 -7.40 -14.40
C TRP A 63 -10.25 -6.34 -13.31
N PRO A 64 -11.34 -6.36 -12.51
CA PRO A 64 -11.52 -5.45 -11.39
C PRO A 64 -10.42 -5.58 -10.32
N VAL A 65 -9.91 -6.79 -10.09
CA VAL A 65 -8.81 -7.04 -9.14
C VAL A 65 -7.52 -6.39 -9.62
N ILE A 66 -7.17 -6.58 -10.90
CA ILE A 66 -5.98 -5.95 -11.50
C ILE A 66 -6.09 -4.42 -11.45
N LEU A 67 -7.25 -3.88 -11.80
CA LEU A 67 -7.49 -2.43 -11.78
C LEU A 67 -7.34 -1.85 -10.36
N MET A 68 -7.88 -2.54 -9.36
CA MET A 68 -7.74 -2.16 -7.96
C MET A 68 -6.29 -2.28 -7.48
N THR A 69 -5.55 -3.29 -7.94
CA THR A 69 -4.13 -3.50 -7.65
C THR A 69 -3.29 -2.32 -8.14
N VAL A 70 -3.47 -1.93 -9.40
CA VAL A 70 -2.77 -0.79 -10.01
C VAL A 70 -3.12 0.51 -9.30
N PHE A 71 -4.40 0.70 -8.96
CA PHE A 71 -4.85 1.86 -8.19
C PHE A 71 -4.16 1.93 -6.82
N MET A 72 -4.18 0.84 -6.04
CA MET A 72 -3.57 0.78 -4.71
C MET A 72 -2.06 1.02 -4.75
N LEU A 73 -1.34 0.40 -5.70
CA LEU A 73 0.11 0.61 -5.86
C LEU A 73 0.43 2.06 -6.26
N SER A 74 -0.37 2.67 -7.13
CA SER A 74 -0.17 4.05 -7.58
C SER A 74 -0.34 5.04 -6.43
N VAL A 75 -1.43 4.90 -5.66
CA VAL A 75 -1.72 5.76 -4.51
C VAL A 75 -0.65 5.56 -3.43
N ALA A 76 -0.27 4.32 -3.11
CA ALA A 76 0.78 4.04 -2.13
C ALA A 76 2.13 4.63 -2.57
N SER A 77 2.48 4.54 -3.86
CA SER A 77 3.70 5.15 -4.39
C SER A 77 3.68 6.67 -4.29
N PHE A 78 2.53 7.29 -4.56
CA PHE A 78 2.37 8.73 -4.49
C PHE A 78 2.45 9.25 -3.05
N GLU A 79 1.82 8.57 -2.10
CA GLU A 79 1.96 8.85 -0.67
C GLU A 79 3.40 8.65 -0.21
N ALA A 80 4.09 7.63 -0.71
CA ALA A 80 5.48 7.35 -0.35
C ALA A 80 6.42 8.44 -0.83
N TYR A 81 6.16 8.94 -2.04
CA TYR A 81 6.89 10.03 -2.67
C TYR A 81 6.76 11.34 -1.92
N GLN A 82 5.63 11.61 -1.26
CA GLN A 82 5.39 12.87 -0.57
C GLN A 82 6.12 13.01 0.78
N ARG A 83 6.52 11.91 1.41
CA ARG A 83 7.05 11.91 2.78
C ARG A 83 8.51 12.40 2.92
N PRO A 84 9.45 12.04 2.03
CA PRO A 84 10.85 12.48 2.17
C PRO A 84 11.05 13.99 1.98
N LYS A 85 11.95 14.58 2.77
CA LYS A 85 12.26 16.02 2.74
C LYS A 85 13.03 16.46 1.51
N HIS A 86 13.80 15.56 0.92
CA HIS A 86 14.60 15.81 -0.28
C HIS A 86 14.06 14.98 -1.43
N THR A 87 14.25 15.47 -2.65
CA THR A 87 13.85 14.79 -3.89
C THR A 87 14.89 15.04 -4.98
N TYR A 88 14.82 14.28 -6.08
CA TYR A 88 15.68 14.43 -7.25
C TYR A 88 14.91 14.10 -8.55
N PRO A 89 15.40 14.48 -9.74
CA PRO A 89 14.76 14.18 -11.02
C PRO A 89 14.55 12.66 -11.22
N GLY A 90 13.30 12.25 -11.44
CA GLY A 90 12.95 10.82 -11.60
C GLY A 90 12.64 10.08 -10.29
N PHE A 91 12.68 10.75 -9.13
CA PHE A 91 12.40 10.14 -7.83
C PHE A 91 11.06 9.40 -7.74
N MET A 92 10.00 9.94 -8.37
CA MET A 92 8.69 9.31 -8.37
C MET A 92 8.67 7.98 -9.15
N ARG A 93 9.42 7.88 -10.25
CA ARG A 93 9.61 6.62 -10.98
C ARG A 93 10.30 5.59 -10.10
N THR A 94 11.32 6.01 -9.36
CA THR A 94 12.09 5.14 -8.47
C THR A 94 11.26 4.61 -7.32
N ILE A 95 10.45 5.45 -6.68
CA ILE A 95 9.49 5.02 -5.65
C ILE A 95 8.42 4.08 -6.23
N GLY A 96 7.84 4.42 -7.38
CA GLY A 96 6.83 3.59 -8.03
C GLY A 96 7.35 2.20 -8.41
N LEU A 97 8.57 2.14 -8.94
CA LEU A 97 9.23 0.88 -9.25
C LEU A 97 9.54 0.07 -7.99
N ALA A 98 10.09 0.71 -6.96
CA ALA A 98 10.37 0.04 -5.69
C ALA A 98 9.10 -0.52 -5.04
N MET A 99 8.01 0.24 -5.02
CA MET A 99 6.71 -0.20 -4.50
C MET A 99 6.18 -1.40 -5.27
N THR A 100 6.20 -1.33 -6.61
CA THR A 100 5.70 -2.41 -7.47
C THR A 100 6.53 -3.68 -7.32
N VAL A 101 7.87 -3.57 -7.42
CA VAL A 101 8.78 -4.72 -7.34
C VAL A 101 8.77 -5.39 -5.97
N SER A 102 8.54 -4.63 -4.90
CA SER A 102 8.48 -5.19 -3.54
C SER A 102 7.12 -5.80 -3.20
N CYS A 103 6.02 -5.12 -3.51
CA CYS A 103 4.69 -5.51 -3.03
C CYS A 103 3.96 -6.47 -3.96
N PHE A 104 4.04 -6.27 -5.28
CA PHE A 104 3.27 -7.09 -6.23
C PHE A 104 3.72 -8.56 -6.25
N PRO A 105 5.03 -8.89 -6.36
CA PRO A 105 5.48 -10.28 -6.28
C PRO A 105 5.18 -10.92 -4.93
N MET A 106 5.33 -10.18 -3.82
CA MET A 106 5.01 -10.71 -2.49
C MET A 106 3.54 -11.05 -2.33
N ALA A 107 2.64 -10.23 -2.87
CA ALA A 107 1.21 -10.52 -2.88
C ALA A 107 0.89 -11.78 -3.71
N LEU A 108 1.54 -11.95 -4.87
CA LEU A 108 1.39 -13.16 -5.68
C LEU A 108 1.95 -14.40 -4.98
N ILE A 109 3.12 -14.29 -4.34
CA ILE A 109 3.73 -15.40 -3.60
C ILE A 109 2.79 -15.85 -2.48
N MET A 110 2.23 -14.89 -1.73
CA MET A 110 1.28 -15.13 -0.67
C MET A 110 0.05 -15.90 -1.17
N THR A 111 -0.59 -15.45 -2.25
CA THR A 111 -1.84 -16.09 -2.70
C THR A 111 -1.62 -17.41 -3.44
N ASN A 112 -0.58 -17.52 -4.26
CA ASN A 112 -0.32 -18.72 -5.05
C ASN A 112 0.31 -19.83 -4.21
N PHE A 113 1.38 -19.53 -3.48
CA PHE A 113 2.18 -20.56 -2.82
C PHE A 113 1.73 -20.78 -1.38
N VAL A 114 1.50 -19.70 -0.63
CA VAL A 114 1.24 -19.82 0.81
C VAL A 114 -0.20 -20.19 1.11
N LEU A 115 -1.16 -19.51 0.48
CA LEU A 115 -2.58 -19.87 0.60
C LEU A 115 -2.99 -21.01 -0.34
N SER A 116 -2.10 -21.42 -1.24
CA SER A 116 -2.32 -22.51 -2.20
C SER A 116 -3.66 -22.40 -2.95
N LEU A 117 -4.05 -21.18 -3.35
CA LEU A 117 -5.31 -20.92 -4.06
C LEU A 117 -5.33 -21.48 -5.50
N GLY A 118 -4.24 -22.14 -5.93
CA GLY A 118 -4.14 -22.81 -7.23
C GLY A 118 -4.28 -21.82 -8.39
N SER A 119 -5.17 -22.14 -9.35
CA SER A 119 -5.42 -21.31 -10.54
C SER A 119 -6.14 -19.98 -10.25
N MET A 120 -6.69 -19.79 -9.04
CA MET A 120 -7.43 -18.60 -8.63
C MET A 120 -6.61 -17.68 -7.70
N TRP A 121 -5.38 -17.37 -8.08
CA TRP A 121 -4.49 -16.46 -7.34
C TRP A 121 -5.06 -15.05 -7.09
N TRP A 122 -6.02 -14.65 -7.91
CA TRP A 122 -6.67 -13.34 -7.92
C TRP A 122 -7.94 -13.30 -7.05
N HIS A 123 -8.20 -14.33 -6.23
CA HIS A 123 -9.40 -14.38 -5.40
C HIS A 123 -9.55 -13.09 -4.55
N PRO A 124 -10.55 -12.22 -4.84
CA PRO A 124 -10.54 -10.84 -4.38
C PRO A 124 -10.48 -10.67 -2.85
N ARG A 125 -11.18 -11.57 -2.13
CA ARG A 125 -11.28 -11.55 -0.66
C ARG A 125 -9.95 -11.82 0.06
N TYR A 126 -8.99 -12.47 -0.61
CA TYR A 126 -7.67 -12.74 -0.06
C TYR A 126 -6.64 -11.79 -0.65
N TYR A 127 -6.58 -11.67 -1.97
CA TYR A 127 -5.52 -10.93 -2.65
C TYR A 127 -5.51 -9.43 -2.29
N LEU A 128 -6.67 -8.76 -2.36
CA LEU A 128 -6.74 -7.30 -2.17
C LEU A 128 -6.44 -6.85 -0.73
N PRO A 129 -6.98 -7.49 0.32
CA PRO A 129 -6.60 -7.15 1.70
C PRO A 129 -5.11 -7.40 1.99
N MET A 130 -4.55 -8.50 1.47
CA MET A 130 -3.13 -8.81 1.65
C MET A 130 -2.23 -7.79 0.95
N LEU A 131 -2.54 -7.44 -0.30
CA LEU A 131 -1.87 -6.37 -1.03
C LEU A 131 -1.98 -5.03 -0.28
N GLY A 132 -3.15 -4.70 0.27
CA GLY A 132 -3.37 -3.49 1.05
C GLY A 132 -2.46 -3.40 2.28
N MET A 133 -2.33 -4.49 3.04
CA MET A 133 -1.43 -4.53 4.19
C MET A 133 0.04 -4.45 3.77
N MET A 134 0.43 -5.15 2.69
CA MET A 134 1.79 -5.10 2.15
C MET A 134 2.17 -3.71 1.66
N THR A 135 1.30 -3.06 0.88
CA THR A 135 1.53 -1.71 0.35
C THR A 135 1.54 -0.64 1.43
N ASN A 136 0.70 -0.75 2.47
CA ASN A 136 0.73 0.18 3.61
C ASN A 136 2.04 0.12 4.41
N ASN A 137 2.54 -1.10 4.67
CA ASN A 137 3.82 -1.28 5.37
C ASN A 137 5.01 -0.93 4.45
N GLY A 138 4.94 -1.33 3.17
CA GLY A 138 5.91 -0.99 2.14
C GLY A 138 6.04 0.53 1.95
N LEU A 139 4.92 1.26 1.95
CA LEU A 139 4.86 2.73 1.96
C LEU A 139 5.70 3.31 3.10
N SER A 140 5.48 2.85 4.33
CA SER A 140 6.21 3.36 5.49
C SER A 140 7.70 3.02 5.44
N ALA A 141 8.04 1.80 5.02
CA ALA A 141 9.41 1.33 4.87
C ALA A 141 10.17 2.13 3.78
N ILE A 142 9.57 2.30 2.61
CA ILE A 142 10.13 3.07 1.49
C ILE A 142 10.38 4.51 1.89
N SER A 143 9.38 5.17 2.49
CA SER A 143 9.51 6.58 2.85
C SER A 143 10.57 6.83 3.88
N LEU A 144 10.66 5.98 4.91
CA LEU A 144 11.63 6.12 5.98
C LEU A 144 13.05 5.80 5.49
N ALA A 145 13.21 4.76 4.67
CA ALA A 145 14.50 4.44 4.05
C ALA A 145 14.97 5.52 3.07
N ALA A 146 14.06 6.03 2.22
CA ALA A 146 14.35 7.08 1.25
C ALA A 146 14.73 8.41 1.94
N ASP A 147 13.94 8.84 2.93
CA ASP A 147 14.22 10.05 3.70
C ASP A 147 15.55 9.94 4.44
N ARG A 148 15.82 8.80 5.08
CA ARG A 148 17.09 8.57 5.77
C ARG A 148 18.27 8.59 4.81
N LEU A 149 18.17 7.94 3.65
CA LEU A 149 19.23 7.91 2.65
C LEU A 149 19.54 9.33 2.14
N LEU A 150 18.53 10.06 1.68
CA LEU A 150 18.73 11.39 1.11
C LEU A 150 19.27 12.38 2.15
N THR A 151 18.72 12.35 3.37
CA THR A 151 19.20 13.19 4.46
C THR A 151 20.66 12.90 4.78
N GLN A 152 21.07 11.62 4.85
CA GLN A 152 22.48 11.28 5.07
C GLN A 152 23.39 11.73 3.93
N LEU A 153 22.95 11.65 2.67
CA LEU A 153 23.72 12.14 1.53
C LEU A 153 23.90 13.66 1.59
N VAL A 154 22.86 14.40 1.97
CA VAL A 154 22.91 15.86 2.11
C VAL A 154 23.78 16.26 3.31
N ASP A 155 23.50 15.72 4.50
CA ASP A 155 24.18 16.10 5.74
C ASP A 155 25.68 15.76 5.72
N LYS A 156 26.05 14.65 5.08
CA LYS A 156 27.44 14.16 5.03
C LYS A 156 28.13 14.45 3.70
N ARG A 157 27.58 15.34 2.86
CA ARG A 157 28.09 15.62 1.51
C ARG A 157 29.61 15.82 1.48
N ALA A 158 30.13 16.75 2.27
CA ALA A 158 31.56 17.08 2.27
C ALA A 158 32.45 15.90 2.70
N ALA A 159 32.02 15.12 3.69
CA ALA A 159 32.74 13.94 4.14
C ALA A 159 32.75 12.83 3.07
N ILE A 160 31.61 12.60 2.43
CA ILE A 160 31.47 11.62 1.35
C ILE A 160 32.33 12.02 0.15
N GLU A 161 32.31 13.29 -0.26
CA GLU A 161 33.14 13.81 -1.36
C GLU A 161 34.64 13.64 -1.06
N ALA A 162 35.09 13.99 0.16
CA ALA A 162 36.49 13.81 0.57
C ALA A 162 36.93 12.33 0.57
N GLU A 163 36.06 11.44 1.04
CA GLU A 163 36.35 10.01 1.09
C GLU A 163 36.34 9.38 -0.32
N LEU A 164 35.47 9.85 -1.22
CA LEU A 164 35.44 9.42 -2.62
C LEU A 164 36.68 9.84 -3.40
N LEU A 165 37.28 11.00 -3.08
CA LEU A 165 38.53 11.44 -3.70
C LEU A 165 39.74 10.59 -3.26
N THR A 166 39.69 10.06 -2.04
CA THR A 166 40.80 9.30 -1.44
C THR A 166 40.64 7.78 -1.63
N SER A 167 39.41 7.31 -1.83
CA SER A 167 39.10 5.88 -1.91
C SER A 167 39.14 5.34 -3.34
N SER A 168 39.77 4.18 -3.52
CA SER A 168 39.74 3.45 -4.79
C SER A 168 38.39 2.77 -5.08
N HIS A 169 37.51 2.64 -4.08
CA HIS A 169 36.27 1.87 -4.18
C HIS A 169 35.04 2.69 -3.69
N PRO A 170 34.33 3.41 -4.59
CA PRO A 170 33.19 4.27 -4.21
C PRO A 170 32.04 3.51 -3.55
N ARG A 171 31.93 2.20 -3.82
CA ARG A 171 30.93 1.33 -3.18
C ARG A 171 31.14 1.19 -1.66
N GLN A 172 32.38 1.23 -1.18
CA GLN A 172 32.68 1.06 0.23
C GLN A 172 32.25 2.28 1.05
N VAL A 173 32.44 3.48 0.50
CA VAL A 173 31.99 4.76 1.11
C VAL A 173 30.47 4.82 1.26
N ILE A 174 29.73 4.32 0.27
CA ILE A 174 28.27 4.41 0.22
C ILE A 174 27.58 3.31 1.03
N LEU A 175 28.23 2.15 1.19
CA LEU A 175 27.61 0.97 1.82
C LEU A 175 27.10 1.20 3.26
N PRO A 176 27.82 1.92 4.15
CA PRO A 176 27.31 2.26 5.49
C PRO A 176 26.03 3.08 5.44
N ILE A 177 25.94 4.06 4.52
CA ILE A 177 24.77 4.93 4.34
C ILE A 177 23.58 4.09 3.84
N HIS A 178 23.82 3.22 2.86
CA HIS A 178 22.82 2.28 2.37
C HIS A 178 22.27 1.36 3.47
N ARG A 179 23.16 0.72 4.23
CA ARG A 179 22.79 -0.21 5.32
C ARG A 179 21.95 0.46 6.39
N GLU A 180 22.33 1.68 6.78
CA GLU A 180 21.61 2.42 7.81
C GLU A 180 20.24 2.87 7.31
N ALA A 181 20.13 3.33 6.06
CA ALA A 181 18.84 3.65 5.47
C ALA A 181 17.89 2.44 5.41
N VAL A 182 18.39 1.26 5.01
CA VAL A 182 17.62 0.01 5.00
C VAL A 182 17.18 -0.36 6.42
N ARG A 183 18.10 -0.32 7.40
CA ARG A 183 17.79 -0.63 8.80
C ARG A 183 16.69 0.28 9.33
N VAL A 184 16.81 1.59 9.12
CA VAL A 184 15.85 2.59 9.58
C VAL A 184 14.47 2.35 8.94
N GLY A 185 14.41 2.04 7.64
CA GLY A 185 13.16 1.66 6.98
C GLY A 185 12.47 0.41 7.54
N MET A 186 13.25 -0.54 8.06
CA MET A 186 12.73 -1.79 8.63
C MET A 186 12.28 -1.68 10.09
N MET A 187 12.67 -0.62 10.81
CA MET A 187 12.40 -0.47 12.26
C MET A 187 10.92 -0.65 12.63
N PRO A 188 9.93 -0.05 11.94
CA PRO A 188 8.52 -0.20 12.32
C PRO A 188 8.05 -1.66 12.27
N THR A 189 8.52 -2.41 11.27
CA THR A 189 8.13 -3.80 11.08
C THR A 189 8.83 -4.73 12.06
N LEU A 190 10.10 -4.48 12.39
CA LEU A 190 10.82 -5.20 13.45
C LEU A 190 10.18 -4.96 14.82
N ASN A 191 9.80 -3.72 15.12
CA ASN A 191 9.09 -3.39 16.36
C ASN A 191 7.75 -4.13 16.45
N THR A 192 7.02 -4.22 15.33
CA THR A 192 5.75 -4.97 15.28
C THR A 192 5.97 -6.47 15.49
N LEU A 193 6.99 -7.06 14.84
CA LEU A 193 7.33 -8.48 15.02
C LEU A 193 7.66 -8.83 16.48
N ALA A 194 8.29 -7.91 17.21
CA ALA A 194 8.68 -8.15 18.61
C ALA A 194 7.48 -8.20 19.58
N VAL A 195 6.38 -7.52 19.26
CA VAL A 195 5.24 -7.32 20.20
C VAL A 195 3.94 -7.95 19.75
N VAL A 196 3.84 -8.40 18.48
CA VAL A 196 2.64 -9.02 17.93
C VAL A 196 2.29 -10.30 18.69
N GLY A 197 1.03 -10.43 19.12
CA GLY A 197 0.57 -11.56 19.91
C GLY A 197 0.84 -11.46 21.42
N LEU A 198 1.67 -10.51 21.87
CA LEU A 198 1.86 -10.21 23.30
C LEU A 198 1.08 -8.97 23.72
N VAL A 199 1.23 -7.88 22.97
CA VAL A 199 0.61 -6.57 23.28
C VAL A 199 -0.31 -6.11 22.15
N ALA A 200 0.07 -6.41 20.91
CA ALA A 200 -0.70 -6.01 19.74
C ALA A 200 -1.48 -7.19 19.15
N ILE A 201 -2.79 -7.04 18.99
CA ILE A 201 -3.64 -7.91 18.18
C ILE A 201 -3.87 -7.22 16.84
N PRO A 202 -3.33 -7.74 15.73
CA PRO A 202 -3.50 -7.11 14.43
C PRO A 202 -4.96 -7.06 13.97
N GLY A 203 -5.32 -6.03 13.21
CA GLY A 203 -6.71 -5.75 12.84
C GLY A 203 -7.40 -6.87 12.03
N MET A 204 -6.67 -7.57 11.15
CA MET A 204 -7.24 -8.70 10.40
C MET A 204 -7.60 -9.86 11.34
N MET A 205 -6.72 -10.21 12.28
CA MET A 205 -6.97 -11.26 13.27
C MET A 205 -8.15 -10.89 14.18
N ALA A 206 -8.17 -9.67 14.72
CA ALA A 206 -9.30 -9.18 15.51
C ALA A 206 -10.62 -9.23 14.71
N GLY A 207 -10.59 -8.82 13.44
CA GLY A 207 -11.75 -8.89 12.55
C GLY A 207 -12.26 -10.32 12.33
N GLN A 208 -11.36 -11.29 12.14
CA GLN A 208 -11.72 -12.70 12.01
C GLN A 208 -12.33 -13.26 13.30
N LEU A 209 -11.76 -12.92 14.46
CA LEU A 209 -12.30 -13.31 15.77
C LEU A 209 -13.69 -12.74 16.02
N LEU A 210 -13.89 -11.43 15.75
CA LEU A 210 -15.21 -10.78 15.85
C LEU A 210 -16.22 -11.36 14.84
N GLY A 211 -15.72 -11.85 13.70
CA GLY A 211 -16.49 -12.60 12.71
C GLY A 211 -16.86 -14.03 13.14
N GLY A 212 -16.38 -14.51 14.29
CA GLY A 212 -16.64 -15.85 14.79
C GLY A 212 -15.73 -16.93 14.22
N ALA A 213 -14.59 -16.57 13.60
CA ALA A 213 -13.60 -17.55 13.16
C ALA A 213 -12.90 -18.22 14.34
N ASP A 214 -12.48 -19.47 14.14
CA ASP A 214 -11.65 -20.21 15.10
C ASP A 214 -10.35 -19.44 15.42
N PRO A 215 -10.02 -19.21 16.72
CA PRO A 215 -8.84 -18.44 17.10
C PRO A 215 -7.52 -19.01 16.58
N LEU A 216 -7.38 -20.33 16.54
CA LEU A 216 -6.15 -20.97 16.08
C LEU A 216 -5.95 -20.75 14.57
N THR A 217 -7.03 -20.82 13.81
CA THR A 217 -7.03 -20.51 12.38
C THR A 217 -6.67 -19.05 12.13
N ALA A 218 -7.28 -18.12 12.86
CA ALA A 218 -6.96 -16.69 12.73
C ALA A 218 -5.49 -16.40 13.09
N ALA A 219 -4.95 -17.05 14.11
CA ALA A 219 -3.54 -16.93 14.50
C ALA A 219 -2.59 -17.43 13.38
N LYS A 220 -2.89 -18.57 12.74
CA LYS A 220 -2.09 -19.09 11.61
C LYS A 220 -2.04 -18.10 10.44
N TYR A 221 -3.18 -17.53 10.06
CA TYR A 221 -3.23 -16.49 9.03
C TYR A 221 -2.38 -15.29 9.43
N GLN A 222 -2.51 -14.83 10.68
CA GLN A 222 -1.79 -13.66 11.15
C GLN A 222 -0.27 -13.87 11.19
N ILE A 223 0.22 -15.05 11.59
CA ILE A 223 1.65 -15.40 11.56
C ILE A 223 2.19 -15.24 10.14
N VAL A 224 1.53 -15.86 9.17
CA VAL A 224 1.94 -15.81 7.76
C VAL A 224 1.96 -14.37 7.25
N VAL A 225 0.88 -13.62 7.49
CA VAL A 225 0.76 -12.22 7.05
C VAL A 225 1.88 -11.37 7.62
N THR A 226 2.19 -11.53 8.91
CA THR A 226 3.20 -10.71 9.58
C THR A 226 4.60 -11.00 9.01
N ILE A 227 4.93 -12.27 8.76
CA ILE A 227 6.20 -12.66 8.12
C ILE A 227 6.27 -12.07 6.70
N MET A 228 5.20 -12.15 5.92
CA MET A 228 5.16 -11.61 4.56
C MET A 228 5.29 -10.08 4.53
N ILE A 229 4.68 -9.37 5.48
CA ILE A 229 4.86 -7.92 5.65
C ILE A 229 6.31 -7.58 5.99
N ALA A 230 6.96 -8.36 6.87
CA ALA A 230 8.38 -8.19 7.20
C ALA A 230 9.28 -8.37 5.99
N SER A 231 9.07 -9.43 5.22
CA SER A 231 9.79 -9.68 3.96
C SER A 231 9.57 -8.56 2.94
N THR A 232 8.32 -8.10 2.79
CA THR A 232 7.97 -7.00 1.89
C THR A 232 8.67 -5.70 2.31
N SER A 233 8.65 -5.36 3.60
CA SER A 233 9.26 -4.13 4.13
C SER A 233 10.79 -4.12 3.95
N SER A 234 11.43 -5.27 4.18
CA SER A 234 12.87 -5.47 3.94
C SER A 234 13.21 -5.26 2.46
N LEU A 235 12.48 -5.94 1.56
CA LEU A 235 12.69 -5.83 0.12
C LEU A 235 12.42 -4.40 -0.38
N ALA A 236 11.36 -3.75 0.10
CA ALA A 236 11.00 -2.39 -0.27
C ALA A 236 12.09 -1.38 0.13
N SER A 237 12.60 -1.47 1.36
CA SER A 237 13.68 -0.62 1.88
C SER A 237 14.98 -0.83 1.08
N PHE A 238 15.31 -2.07 0.77
CA PHE A 238 16.50 -2.40 -0.02
C PHE A 238 16.38 -1.91 -1.47
N VAL A 239 15.27 -2.21 -2.14
CA VAL A 239 15.07 -1.86 -3.56
C VAL A 239 15.04 -0.34 -3.73
N VAL A 240 14.31 0.40 -2.89
CA VAL A 240 14.25 1.86 -3.04
C VAL A 240 15.63 2.48 -2.87
N THR A 241 16.35 2.12 -1.81
CA THR A 241 17.67 2.70 -1.55
C THR A 241 18.68 2.29 -2.61
N ARG A 242 18.59 1.06 -3.15
CA ARG A 242 19.44 0.61 -4.24
C ARG A 242 19.19 1.37 -5.54
N LEU A 243 17.91 1.59 -5.90
CA LEU A 243 17.55 2.36 -7.08
C LEU A 243 17.94 3.82 -6.95
N MET A 244 17.72 4.44 -5.78
CA MET A 244 18.12 5.82 -5.53
C MET A 244 19.63 6.02 -5.66
N LEU A 245 20.43 5.09 -5.11
CA LEU A 245 21.87 5.13 -5.28
C LEU A 245 22.28 4.92 -6.73
N LYS A 246 21.57 4.10 -7.51
CA LYS A 246 21.83 3.95 -8.95
C LYS A 246 21.52 5.23 -9.73
N ASP A 247 20.51 5.99 -9.32
CA ASP A 247 20.15 7.25 -9.96
C ASP A 247 21.13 8.38 -9.60
N LEU A 248 21.59 8.43 -8.34
CA LEU A 248 22.42 9.51 -7.80
C LEU A 248 23.93 9.28 -7.95
N VAL A 249 24.39 8.03 -8.10
CA VAL A 249 25.81 7.69 -8.27
C VAL A 249 26.10 7.45 -9.75
N ASN A 250 27.00 8.25 -10.33
CA ASN A 250 27.48 8.05 -11.69
C ASN A 250 28.26 6.73 -11.85
N LYS A 251 28.43 6.30 -13.11
CA LYS A 251 29.28 5.14 -13.44
C LYS A 251 30.73 5.33 -12.96
N ASP A 252 31.19 6.58 -12.90
CA ASP A 252 32.52 6.97 -12.46
C ASP A 252 32.65 7.06 -10.93
N GLY A 253 31.58 6.77 -10.18
CA GLY A 253 31.59 6.80 -8.71
C GLY A 253 31.34 8.18 -8.09
N THR A 254 31.18 9.23 -8.91
CA THR A 254 30.83 10.57 -8.45
C THR A 254 29.34 10.68 -8.11
N LEU A 255 29.02 11.41 -7.04
CA LEU A 255 27.64 11.65 -6.61
C LEU A 255 27.08 12.92 -7.24
N ARG A 256 25.85 12.86 -7.76
CA ARG A 256 25.12 14.00 -8.33
C ARG A 256 24.40 14.78 -7.23
N PHE A 257 25.15 15.54 -6.44
CA PHE A 257 24.54 16.33 -5.36
C PHE A 257 23.71 17.51 -5.86
N ASP A 258 24.01 18.03 -7.05
CA ASP A 258 23.31 19.19 -7.62
C ASP A 258 21.85 18.87 -8.02
N ASP A 259 21.54 17.57 -8.17
CA ASP A 259 20.20 17.06 -8.44
C ASP A 259 19.32 16.97 -7.17
N LEU A 260 19.89 17.17 -5.96
CA LEU A 260 19.16 17.08 -4.70
C LEU A 260 18.47 18.42 -4.39
N HIS A 261 17.14 18.39 -4.38
CA HIS A 261 16.31 19.54 -4.05
C HIS A 261 15.60 19.34 -2.72
N PHE A 262 15.63 20.37 -1.87
CA PHE A 262 14.80 20.43 -0.68
C PHE A 262 13.34 20.64 -1.09
N ARG A 263 12.46 19.78 -0.59
CA ARG A 263 11.02 19.88 -0.81
C ARG A 263 10.45 20.86 0.22
N GLY A 264 10.30 22.12 -0.17
CA GLY A 264 9.60 23.12 0.63
C GLY A 264 8.20 22.62 1.03
N SER A 265 7.75 22.94 2.25
CA SER A 265 6.53 22.42 2.87
C SER A 265 5.23 22.97 2.24
N SER A 266 5.04 22.83 0.93
CA SER A 266 3.82 23.22 0.21
C SER A 266 2.81 22.07 0.16
N GLY A 267 2.67 21.35 1.28
CA GLY A 267 1.95 20.07 1.35
C GLY A 267 0.44 20.19 1.58
N ALA A 268 -0.08 21.34 2.03
CA ALA A 268 -1.49 21.47 2.39
C ALA A 268 -2.42 21.59 1.14
N ASP A 269 -2.04 22.39 0.15
CA ASP A 269 -2.84 22.60 -1.06
C ASP A 269 -2.75 21.44 -2.06
N PHE A 270 -1.59 20.77 -2.11
CA PHE A 270 -1.35 19.70 -3.07
C PHE A 270 -1.99 18.37 -2.64
N VAL A 271 -1.95 18.03 -1.35
CA VAL A 271 -2.63 16.84 -0.81
C VAL A 271 -4.14 16.95 -0.99
N THR A 272 -4.72 18.14 -0.76
CA THR A 272 -6.15 18.40 -1.00
C THR A 272 -6.50 18.23 -2.48
N LYS A 273 -5.68 18.78 -3.40
CA LYS A 273 -5.87 18.60 -4.84
C LYS A 273 -5.74 17.14 -5.27
N VAL A 274 -4.76 16.39 -4.77
CA VAL A 274 -4.55 14.99 -5.17
C VAL A 274 -5.57 14.05 -4.56
N VAL A 275 -6.06 14.29 -3.36
CA VAL A 275 -7.19 13.52 -2.81
C VAL A 275 -8.47 13.80 -3.59
N CYS A 276 -8.78 15.06 -3.93
CA CYS A 276 -9.87 15.38 -4.86
C CYS A 276 -9.68 14.68 -6.21
N LEU A 277 -8.46 14.63 -6.74
CA LEU A 277 -8.15 13.95 -8.00
C LEU A 277 -8.25 12.42 -7.90
N SER A 278 -7.85 11.83 -6.77
CA SER A 278 -7.94 10.38 -6.52
C SER A 278 -9.38 9.95 -6.37
N VAL A 279 -10.22 10.73 -5.67
CA VAL A 279 -11.67 10.48 -5.57
C VAL A 279 -12.37 10.71 -6.93
N ALA A 280 -12.00 11.76 -7.67
CA ALA A 280 -12.54 12.01 -9.01
C ALA A 280 -12.13 10.93 -10.03
N LYS A 281 -10.86 10.50 -10.02
CA LYS A 281 -10.37 9.39 -10.88
C LYS A 281 -10.96 8.05 -10.47
N LEU A 282 -11.27 7.85 -9.18
CA LEU A 282 -12.00 6.68 -8.73
C LEU A 282 -13.43 6.66 -9.29
N GLY A 283 -14.06 7.83 -9.46
CA GLY A 283 -15.33 8.00 -10.18
C GLY A 283 -15.23 7.61 -11.66
N GLU A 284 -14.13 7.94 -12.34
CA GLU A 284 -13.86 7.51 -13.73
C GLU A 284 -13.60 5.99 -13.83
N VAL A 285 -12.85 5.43 -12.88
CA VAL A 285 -12.63 3.97 -12.75
C VAL A 285 -13.95 3.25 -12.48
N LEU A 286 -14.79 3.79 -11.60
CA LEU A 286 -16.14 3.30 -11.35
C LEU A 286 -16.98 3.35 -12.62
N LYS A 287 -16.96 4.44 -13.40
CA LYS A 287 -17.64 4.51 -14.71
C LYS A 287 -17.15 3.43 -15.66
N LEU A 288 -15.85 3.17 -15.75
CA LEU A 288 -15.28 2.10 -16.59
C LEU A 288 -15.74 0.71 -16.14
N VAL A 289 -15.71 0.43 -14.84
CA VAL A 289 -16.13 -0.86 -14.27
C VAL A 289 -17.64 -1.08 -14.43
N PHE A 290 -18.46 -0.05 -14.13
CA PHE A 290 -19.91 -0.11 -14.28
C PHE A 290 -20.35 -0.11 -15.76
N CYS A 291 -19.70 0.65 -16.64
CA CYS A 291 -20.03 0.67 -18.07
C CYS A 291 -19.70 -0.66 -18.76
N CYS A 292 -18.56 -1.29 -18.43
CA CYS A 292 -18.27 -2.64 -18.91
C CYS A 292 -19.18 -3.70 -18.27
N GLY A 293 -19.53 -3.56 -17.00
CA GLY A 293 -20.45 -4.47 -16.30
C GLY A 293 -21.88 -4.45 -16.87
N CYS A 294 -22.41 -3.27 -17.14
CA CYS A 294 -23.76 -3.08 -17.71
C CYS A 294 -23.84 -3.54 -19.17
N VAL A 295 -22.87 -3.22 -20.02
CA VAL A 295 -22.85 -3.66 -21.43
C VAL A 295 -22.80 -5.19 -21.53
N ARG A 296 -22.10 -5.85 -20.61
CA ARG A 296 -21.95 -7.32 -20.62
C ARG A 296 -23.14 -8.05 -19.98
N LYS A 297 -23.83 -7.44 -19.01
CA LYS A 297 -25.08 -7.96 -18.45
C LYS A 297 -26.20 -7.89 -19.49
N ALA A 298 -26.33 -6.76 -20.21
CA ALA A 298 -27.25 -6.64 -21.34
C ALA A 298 -26.99 -7.72 -22.42
N ARG A 299 -25.73 -7.99 -22.76
CA ARG A 299 -25.37 -9.04 -23.74
C ARG A 299 -25.62 -10.47 -23.26
N ARG A 300 -25.73 -10.71 -21.96
CA ARG A 300 -26.02 -12.02 -21.36
C ARG A 300 -27.52 -12.25 -21.24
N ASP A 301 -28.30 -11.19 -21.06
CA ASP A 301 -29.76 -11.21 -21.07
C ASP A 301 -30.34 -11.30 -22.51
N ASP A 302 -29.57 -10.87 -23.53
CA ASP A 302 -29.89 -11.01 -24.97
C ASP A 302 -29.45 -12.35 -25.61
N ALA A 303 -28.86 -13.28 -24.84
CA ALA A 303 -28.45 -14.57 -25.38
C ALA A 303 -29.67 -15.50 -25.51
N PRO A 304 -30.04 -15.99 -26.72
CA PRO A 304 -31.23 -16.81 -26.89
C PRO A 304 -31.09 -18.13 -26.13
N SER A 305 -32.11 -18.43 -25.31
CA SER A 305 -32.26 -19.70 -24.61
C SER A 305 -32.27 -20.86 -25.60
N ARG A 306 -31.17 -21.60 -25.70
CA ARG A 306 -31.17 -22.92 -26.34
C ARG A 306 -31.89 -23.88 -25.39
N THR A 307 -33.15 -24.14 -25.67
CA THR A 307 -33.91 -25.28 -25.14
C THR A 307 -33.24 -26.58 -25.58
N PRO A 308 -33.01 -27.56 -24.68
CA PRO A 308 -32.65 -28.91 -25.09
C PRO A 308 -33.94 -29.72 -25.31
N GLU A 309 -34.53 -29.59 -26.50
CA GLU A 309 -35.55 -30.51 -26.99
C GLU A 309 -34.93 -31.39 -28.08
N HIS A 310 -34.47 -32.59 -27.72
CA HIS A 310 -34.49 -33.83 -28.52
C HIS A 310 -33.58 -34.90 -27.90
N THR A 311 -34.04 -35.56 -26.83
CA THR A 311 -33.63 -36.95 -26.53
C THR A 311 -34.70 -37.65 -25.69
N LYS A 312 -35.94 -37.70 -26.20
CA LYS A 312 -36.98 -38.62 -25.73
C LYS A 312 -37.55 -39.33 -26.95
N GLY A 313 -36.93 -40.45 -27.31
CA GLY A 313 -37.31 -41.24 -28.48
C GLY A 313 -36.32 -42.38 -28.73
N LEU A 314 -35.98 -43.14 -27.68
CA LEU A 314 -35.22 -44.40 -27.80
C LEU A 314 -35.27 -45.22 -26.51
N LEU A 315 -36.46 -45.38 -25.90
CA LEU A 315 -36.77 -46.41 -24.90
C LEU A 315 -38.28 -46.70 -24.93
N ALA A 316 -38.74 -47.38 -25.97
CA ALA A 316 -40.06 -48.03 -26.02
C ALA A 316 -40.13 -49.03 -27.20
N GLN A 317 -39.38 -50.13 -27.07
CA GLN A 317 -39.76 -51.42 -27.63
C GLN A 317 -39.82 -52.39 -26.43
N ALA A 318 -40.99 -52.41 -25.80
CA ALA A 318 -41.58 -53.50 -25.00
C ALA A 318 -43.00 -53.03 -24.61
#